data_AF-A0A158EIL4-F1
#
_entry.id   AF-A0A158EIL4-F1
#
_cell.length_a   1.000
_cell.length_b   1.000
_cell.length_c   1.000
_cell.angle_alpha   90.00
_cell.angle_beta   90.00
_cell.angle_gamma   90.00
#
_symmetry.space_group_name_H-M   'P 1'
#
loop_
_entity.id
_entity.type
_entity.pdbx_description
1 polymer ?
#
loop_
_entity_poly.entity_id
_entity_poly.type
_entity_poly.pdbx_seq_one_letter_code
_entity_poly.pdbx_strand_id
1 'polypeptide(L)'
;MQTSPFATTGALKKCLDVLGDAYDVVIVDTPPSLDFLTANAMFAADVVFVPVESGSKLSLVGTDDMLQFIRDAQGVNPRLQFGAAILTRHDARKKMCKITASAVKDFYGRVLDANSVIGRGACGHIPRYRQMADK
;
A
#
# COMPACT_ATOMS: atom_id res chain seq x y z
N MET A 1 -6.04 26.52 -10.63
CA MET A 1 -4.79 26.08 -9.99
C MET A 1 -5.18 25.07 -8.91
N GLN A 2 -5.09 23.77 -9.19
CA GLN A 2 -5.20 22.77 -8.12
C GLN A 2 -3.87 22.81 -7.36
N THR A 3 -3.92 23.12 -6.07
CA THR A 3 -2.78 22.99 -5.18
C THR A 3 -2.44 21.51 -5.02
N SER A 4 -1.17 21.13 -5.15
CA SER A 4 -0.73 19.76 -4.91
C SER A 4 -1.21 19.27 -3.54
N PRO A 5 -1.73 18.02 -3.41
CA PRO A 5 -2.17 17.48 -2.12
C PRO A 5 -1.04 17.41 -1.08
N PHE A 6 0.21 17.55 -1.51
CA PHE A 6 1.40 17.61 -0.66
C PHE A 6 1.81 19.02 -0.21
N ALA A 7 1.04 20.07 -0.53
CA ALA A 7 1.38 21.45 -0.15
C ALA A 7 1.16 21.75 1.36
N THR A 8 0.44 20.90 2.09
CA THR A 8 0.13 21.11 3.53
C THR A 8 0.12 19.78 4.29
N THR A 9 1.18 19.01 4.16
CA THR A 9 1.29 17.66 4.75
C THR A 9 1.87 17.69 6.17
N GLY A 10 1.44 16.77 7.05
CA GLY A 10 2.10 16.51 8.34
C GLY A 10 1.22 16.55 9.58
N ALA A 11 -0.08 16.83 9.46
CA ALA A 11 -0.99 16.80 10.60
C ALA A 11 -1.04 15.39 11.23
N LEU A 12 -1.19 14.35 10.41
CA LEU A 12 -1.19 12.97 10.89
C LEU A 12 0.14 12.59 11.55
N LYS A 13 1.28 12.97 10.95
CA LYS A 13 2.61 12.68 11.51
C LYS A 13 2.76 13.26 12.92
N LYS A 14 2.36 14.52 13.12
CA LYS A 14 2.38 15.16 14.44
C LYS A 14 1.50 14.42 15.47
N CYS A 15 0.33 13.95 15.06
CA CYS A 15 -0.54 13.17 15.94
C CYS A 15 0.08 11.81 16.31
N LEU A 16 0.72 11.14 15.35
CA LEU A 16 1.39 9.86 15.58
C LEU A 16 2.67 10.01 16.43
N ASP A 17 3.41 11.11 16.31
CA ASP A 17 4.61 11.37 17.09
C ASP A 17 4.34 11.43 18.61
N VAL A 18 3.12 11.82 19.01
CA VAL A 18 2.70 11.84 20.43
C VAL A 18 2.59 10.43 21.02
N LEU A 19 2.39 9.41 20.18
CA LEU A 19 2.29 8.02 20.64
C LEU A 19 3.65 7.43 21.06
N GLY A 20 4.76 8.03 20.62
CA GLY A 20 6.12 7.55 20.93
C GLY A 20 6.28 6.05 20.62
N ASP A 21 6.91 5.33 21.56
CA ASP A 21 7.17 3.89 21.44
C ASP A 21 6.03 3.01 21.99
N ALA A 22 4.82 3.55 22.10
CA ALA A 22 3.67 2.79 22.63
C ALA A 22 3.22 1.63 21.72
N TYR A 23 3.62 1.65 20.45
CA TYR A 23 3.28 0.63 19.45
C TYR A 23 4.50 0.23 18.63
N ASP A 24 4.68 -1.07 18.40
CA ASP A 24 5.73 -1.58 17.51
C ASP A 24 5.42 -1.25 16.03
N VAL A 25 4.14 -1.22 15.67
CA VAL A 25 3.66 -1.02 14.30
C VAL A 25 2.34 -0.25 14.32
N VAL A 26 2.21 0.72 13.40
CA VAL A 26 0.97 1.45 13.14
C VAL A 26 0.55 1.19 11.69
N ILE A 27 -0.70 0.77 11.49
CA ILE A 27 -1.31 0.61 10.16
C ILE A 27 -2.27 1.77 9.92
N VAL A 28 -2.09 2.46 8.80
CA VAL A 28 -2.98 3.54 8.37
C VAL A 28 -3.74 3.06 7.14
N ASP A 29 -5.05 2.90 7.29
CA ASP A 29 -5.95 2.62 6.16
C ASP A 29 -6.46 3.94 5.57
N THR A 30 -6.38 4.08 4.26
CA THR A 30 -6.71 5.31 3.54
C THR A 30 -7.94 5.11 2.65
N PRO A 31 -8.73 6.18 2.41
CA PRO A 31 -9.76 6.13 1.38
C PRO A 31 -9.15 5.82 0.00
N PRO A 32 -9.95 5.33 -0.97
CA PRO A 32 -9.45 4.95 -2.30
C PRO A 32 -9.04 6.13 -3.20
N SER A 33 -9.15 7.37 -2.72
CA SER A 33 -8.86 8.59 -3.47
C SER A 33 -7.41 9.04 -3.27
N LEU A 34 -6.75 9.51 -4.33
CA LEU A 34 -5.38 10.07 -4.28
C LEU A 34 -5.39 11.55 -3.87
N ASP A 35 -5.99 11.82 -2.72
CA ASP A 35 -6.23 13.17 -2.20
C ASP A 35 -5.41 13.45 -0.93
N PHE A 36 -5.72 14.56 -0.26
CA PHE A 36 -5.06 15.05 0.94
C PHE A 36 -4.91 14.02 2.09
N LEU A 37 -5.91 13.17 2.32
CA LEU A 37 -5.85 12.15 3.38
C LEU A 37 -4.77 11.10 3.07
N THR A 38 -4.74 10.63 1.83
CA THR A 38 -3.76 9.66 1.33
C THR A 38 -2.36 10.28 1.29
N ALA A 39 -2.24 11.55 0.91
CA ALA A 39 -0.98 12.30 1.00
C ALA A 39 -0.46 12.42 2.44
N ASN A 40 -1.34 12.71 3.40
CA ASN A 40 -0.96 12.77 4.83
C ASN A 40 -0.55 11.42 5.39
N ALA A 41 -1.23 10.34 4.99
CA ALA A 41 -0.83 8.99 5.35
C ALA A 41 0.58 8.68 4.82
N MET A 42 0.85 8.92 3.54
CA MET A 42 2.16 8.68 2.93
C MET A 42 3.27 9.56 3.51
N PHE A 43 2.96 10.80 3.90
CA PHE A 43 3.91 11.67 4.58
C PHE A 43 4.28 11.17 5.98
N ALA A 44 3.35 10.51 6.68
CA ALA A 44 3.58 9.98 8.01
C ALA A 44 4.17 8.56 8.01
N ALA A 45 4.00 7.81 6.92
CA ALA A 45 4.37 6.40 6.82
C ALA A 45 5.85 6.19 6.48
N ASP A 46 6.40 5.08 6.96
CA ASP A 46 7.72 4.58 6.58
C ASP A 46 7.63 3.65 5.36
N VAL A 47 6.53 2.89 5.24
CA VAL A 47 6.32 1.94 4.14
C VAL A 47 4.88 2.04 3.62
N VAL A 48 4.71 1.98 2.30
CA VAL A 48 3.40 1.90 1.64
C VAL A 48 3.21 0.57 0.92
N PHE A 49 2.00 0.02 1.03
CA PHE A 49 1.54 -1.16 0.30
C PHE A 49 0.33 -0.81 -0.56
N VAL A 50 0.26 -1.36 -1.78
CA VAL A 50 -0.81 -1.04 -2.73
C VAL A 50 -1.64 -2.30 -2.99
N PRO A 51 -2.89 -2.40 -2.49
CA PRO A 51 -3.75 -3.52 -2.81
C PRO A 51 -4.23 -3.45 -4.25
N VAL A 52 -4.08 -4.54 -5.00
CA VAL A 52 -4.52 -4.66 -6.40
C VAL A 52 -5.38 -5.90 -6.59
N GLU A 53 -6.64 -5.71 -6.98
CA GLU A 53 -7.56 -6.83 -7.20
C GLU A 53 -7.23 -7.56 -8.51
N SER A 54 -6.61 -8.73 -8.47
CA SER A 54 -6.14 -9.38 -9.71
C SER A 54 -7.23 -9.96 -10.63
N GLY A 55 -8.45 -10.15 -10.11
CA GLY A 55 -9.55 -10.81 -10.81
C GLY A 55 -10.40 -9.90 -11.72
N SER A 56 -10.12 -8.60 -11.76
CA SER A 56 -10.89 -7.61 -12.51
C SER A 56 -10.15 -7.14 -13.78
N LYS A 57 -10.90 -6.53 -14.71
CA LYS A 57 -10.30 -5.83 -15.87
C LYS A 57 -9.88 -4.40 -15.52
N LEU A 58 -10.38 -3.87 -14.41
CA LEU A 58 -10.09 -2.50 -13.95
C LEU A 58 -8.84 -2.42 -13.06
N SER A 59 -8.22 -3.55 -12.76
CA SER A 59 -7.12 -3.68 -11.80
C SER A 59 -5.88 -2.87 -12.13
N LEU A 60 -5.70 -2.54 -13.41
CA LEU A 60 -4.56 -1.78 -13.89
C LEU A 60 -4.90 -0.30 -14.10
N VAL A 61 -6.19 0.06 -14.07
CA VAL A 61 -6.62 1.44 -14.23
C VAL A 61 -6.13 2.26 -13.02
N GLY A 62 -5.44 3.38 -13.29
CA GLY A 62 -4.89 4.25 -12.24
C GLY A 62 -3.57 3.78 -11.64
N THR A 63 -2.93 2.74 -12.20
CA THR A 63 -1.61 2.26 -11.73
C THR A 63 -0.53 3.33 -11.91
N ASP A 64 -0.52 3.99 -13.07
CA ASP A 64 0.44 5.06 -13.35
C ASP A 64 0.25 6.27 -12.43
N ASP A 65 -1.01 6.65 -12.17
CA ASP A 65 -1.35 7.74 -11.26
C ASP A 65 -0.91 7.43 -9.83
N MET A 66 -1.15 6.20 -9.35
CA MET A 66 -0.70 5.77 -8.02
C MET A 66 0.82 5.74 -7.91
N LEU A 67 1.52 5.24 -8.94
CA LEU A 67 2.98 5.24 -8.97
C LEU A 67 3.56 6.66 -8.97
N GLN A 68 2.97 7.57 -9.73
CA GLN A 68 3.37 8.98 -9.72
C GLN A 68 3.11 9.60 -8.35
N PHE A 69 1.96 9.31 -7.74
CA PHE A 69 1.61 9.82 -6.42
C PHE A 69 2.58 9.34 -5.33
N ILE A 70 3.00 8.07 -5.39
CA ILE A 70 4.04 7.54 -4.50
C ILE A 70 5.38 8.26 -4.74
N ARG A 71 5.78 8.48 -5.99
CA ARG A 71 7.02 9.22 -6.32
C ARG A 71 6.97 10.65 -5.78
N ASP A 72 5.86 11.33 -5.95
CA ASP A 72 5.65 12.69 -5.43
C ASP A 72 5.72 12.69 -3.89
N ALA A 73 5.09 11.70 -3.25
CA ALA A 73 5.16 11.53 -1.81
C ALA A 73 6.61 11.28 -1.32
N GLN A 74 7.40 10.49 -2.06
CA GLN A 74 8.82 10.25 -1.74
C GLN A 74 9.69 11.50 -1.89
N GLY A 75 9.33 12.41 -2.80
CA GLY A 75 9.97 13.73 -2.91
C GLY A 75 9.76 14.59 -1.66
N VAL A 76 8.69 14.37 -0.90
CA VAL A 76 8.32 15.14 0.30
C VAL A 76 8.67 14.39 1.60
N ASN A 77 8.56 13.06 1.60
CA ASN A 77 8.98 12.16 2.67
C ASN A 77 10.01 11.14 2.12
N PRO A 78 11.32 11.48 2.15
CA PRO A 78 12.37 10.60 1.63
C PRO A 78 12.51 9.25 2.37
N ARG A 79 11.90 9.11 3.54
CA ARG A 79 11.88 7.84 4.29
C ARG A 79 10.84 6.86 3.77
N LEU A 80 9.86 7.32 2.99
CA LEU A 80 8.80 6.48 2.47
C LEU A 80 9.36 5.45 1.49
N GLN A 81 9.21 4.18 1.83
CA GLN A 81 9.58 3.06 0.98
C GLN A 81 8.35 2.42 0.36
N PHE A 82 8.47 2.03 -0.91
CA PHE A 82 7.48 1.15 -1.51
C PHE A 82 7.72 -0.28 -1.03
N GLY A 83 6.75 -0.84 -0.30
CA GLY A 83 6.83 -2.18 0.28
C GLY A 83 6.57 -3.26 -0.77
N ALA A 84 5.33 -3.32 -1.27
CA ALA A 84 4.91 -4.22 -2.35
C ALA A 84 3.50 -3.86 -2.86
N ALA A 85 3.19 -4.29 -4.07
CA ALA A 85 1.80 -4.43 -4.51
C ALA A 85 1.23 -5.76 -3.98
N ILE A 86 0.06 -5.71 -3.35
CA ILE A 86 -0.59 -6.88 -2.74
C ILE A 86 -1.73 -7.32 -3.64
N LEU A 87 -1.59 -8.49 -4.27
CA LEU A 87 -2.65 -9.06 -5.10
C LEU A 87 -3.77 -9.56 -4.20
N THR A 88 -4.95 -8.95 -4.33
CA THR A 88 -6.17 -9.40 -3.67
C THR A 88 -7.02 -10.24 -4.62
N ARG A 89 -7.84 -11.14 -4.04
CA ARG A 89 -8.74 -12.06 -4.76
C ARG A 89 -8.03 -12.85 -5.89
N HIS A 90 -6.74 -13.16 -5.68
CA HIS A 90 -5.92 -13.87 -6.67
C HIS A 90 -6.30 -15.34 -6.77
N ASP A 91 -6.45 -15.82 -8.01
CA ASP A 91 -6.63 -17.23 -8.33
C ASP A 91 -5.69 -17.58 -9.49
N ALA A 92 -4.58 -18.24 -9.16
CA ALA A 92 -3.55 -18.64 -10.11
C ALA A 92 -4.05 -19.62 -11.18
N ARG A 93 -5.29 -20.10 -11.14
CA ARG A 93 -5.90 -20.90 -12.22
C ARG A 93 -6.56 -20.03 -13.28
N LYS A 94 -6.97 -18.81 -12.93
CA LYS A 94 -7.68 -17.89 -13.84
C LYS A 94 -6.68 -17.13 -14.70
N LYS A 95 -6.93 -17.13 -16.02
CA LYS A 95 -6.11 -16.40 -17.01
C LYS A 95 -5.98 -14.91 -16.68
N MET A 96 -7.08 -14.25 -16.29
CA MET A 96 -7.07 -12.82 -15.96
C MET A 96 -6.14 -12.52 -14.77
N CYS A 97 -6.26 -13.29 -13.69
CA CYS A 97 -5.41 -13.13 -12.51
C CYS A 97 -3.91 -13.23 -12.83
N LYS A 98 -3.53 -14.16 -13.72
CA LYS A 98 -2.14 -14.29 -14.18
C LYS A 98 -1.67 -13.07 -14.98
N ILE A 99 -2.50 -12.58 -15.90
CA ILE A 99 -2.18 -11.40 -16.72
C ILE A 99 -2.00 -10.19 -15.82
N THR A 100 -2.96 -9.93 -14.93
CA THR A 100 -2.89 -8.81 -13.99
C THR A 100 -1.68 -8.92 -13.08
N ALA A 101 -1.38 -10.10 -12.53
CA ALA A 101 -0.20 -10.30 -11.68
C ALA A 101 1.11 -9.99 -12.40
N SER A 102 1.23 -10.39 -13.68
CA SER A 102 2.40 -10.07 -14.49
C SER A 102 2.52 -8.55 -14.69
N ALA A 103 1.45 -7.90 -15.14
CA ALA A 103 1.45 -6.46 -15.39
C ALA A 103 1.76 -5.66 -14.11
N VAL A 104 1.14 -6.00 -12.98
CA VAL A 104 1.42 -5.36 -11.67
C VAL A 104 2.87 -5.54 -11.28
N LYS A 105 3.48 -6.70 -11.56
CA LYS A 105 4.90 -6.93 -11.30
C LYS A 105 5.79 -6.04 -12.18
N ASP A 106 5.40 -5.84 -13.44
CA ASP A 106 6.14 -4.96 -14.35
C ASP A 106 6.07 -3.48 -13.90
N PHE A 107 4.92 -3.04 -13.38
CA PHE A 107 4.72 -1.67 -12.88
C PHE A 107 5.37 -1.39 -11.52
N TYR A 108 5.17 -2.28 -10.55
CA TYR A 108 5.56 -2.06 -9.15
C TYR A 108 6.85 -2.79 -8.73
N GLY A 109 7.35 -3.71 -9.54
CA GLY A 109 8.55 -4.52 -9.27
C GLY A 109 8.33 -5.63 -8.24
N ARG A 110 7.89 -5.27 -7.02
CA ARG A 110 7.65 -6.22 -5.91
C ARG A 110 6.16 -6.47 -5.71
N VAL A 111 5.78 -7.75 -5.72
CA VAL A 111 4.39 -8.21 -5.61
C VAL A 111 4.27 -9.34 -4.60
N LEU A 112 3.22 -9.29 -3.77
CA LEU A 112 2.85 -10.33 -2.81
C LEU A 112 1.43 -10.85 -3.09
N ASP A 113 1.17 -12.12 -2.86
CA ASP A 113 -0.19 -12.69 -2.90
C ASP A 113 -0.82 -12.58 -1.50
N ALA A 114 -1.98 -11.93 -1.38
CA ALA A 114 -2.67 -11.84 -0.10
C ALA A 114 -2.99 -13.23 0.49
N ASN A 115 -3.20 -14.26 -0.34
CA ASN A 115 -3.44 -15.63 0.14
C ASN A 115 -2.19 -16.31 0.71
N SER A 116 -0.98 -15.87 0.34
CA SER A 116 0.25 -16.38 0.95
C SER A 116 0.54 -15.75 2.30
N VAL A 117 -0.10 -14.61 2.59
CA VAL A 117 0.02 -13.86 3.85
C VAL A 117 -1.15 -14.18 4.79
N ILE A 118 -2.35 -14.37 4.24
CA ILE A 118 -3.59 -14.59 4.98
C ILE A 118 -4.17 -15.92 4.48
N GLY A 119 -3.97 -17.00 5.25
CA GLY A 119 -4.58 -18.29 4.91
C GLY A 119 -6.08 -18.15 4.69
N ARG A 120 -6.63 -18.82 3.67
CA ARG A 120 -8.08 -18.80 3.37
C ARG A 120 -8.87 -19.14 4.64
N GLY A 121 -9.48 -18.14 5.29
CA GLY A 121 -10.23 -18.28 6.54
C GLY A 121 -9.73 -17.46 7.74
N ALA A 122 -8.62 -16.71 7.64
CA ALA A 122 -7.99 -16.06 8.80
C ALA A 122 -8.57 -14.67 9.20
N CYS A 123 -9.87 -14.43 9.01
CA CYS A 123 -10.50 -13.23 9.60
C CYS A 123 -10.66 -13.35 11.14
N GLY A 124 -10.34 -14.52 11.73
CA GLY A 124 -10.45 -14.77 13.18
C GLY A 124 -9.13 -14.83 13.97
N HIS A 125 -7.97 -14.77 13.32
CA HIS A 125 -6.69 -14.82 14.05
C HIS A 125 -5.57 -14.20 13.20
N ILE A 126 -5.18 -12.98 13.53
CA ILE A 126 -4.01 -12.30 12.94
C ILE A 126 -2.77 -12.77 13.74
N PRO A 127 -1.84 -13.54 13.16
CA PRO A 127 -0.60 -13.91 13.82
C PRO A 127 0.28 -12.67 14.02
N ARG A 128 0.94 -12.57 15.18
CA ARG A 128 1.82 -11.44 15.52
C ARG A 128 2.92 -11.25 14.45
N TYR A 129 3.08 -10.00 14.01
CA TYR A 129 4.01 -9.49 12.99
C TYR A 129 5.45 -10.01 13.06
N ARG A 130 5.93 -10.41 14.25
CA ARG A 130 7.32 -10.84 14.52
C ARG A 130 7.80 -12.06 13.71
N GLN A 131 6.91 -12.85 13.11
CA GLN A 131 7.29 -14.05 12.33
C GLN A 131 7.53 -13.81 10.83
N MET A 132 7.20 -12.62 10.32
CA MET A 132 7.34 -12.33 8.88
C MET A 132 8.63 -11.61 8.50
N ALA A 133 9.37 -11.06 9.48
CA ALA A 133 10.62 -10.34 9.23
C ALA A 133 11.87 -11.24 9.14
N ASP A 134 11.76 -12.52 9.50
CA ASP A 134 12.87 -13.48 9.57
C ASP A 134 12.90 -14.50 8.41
N LYS A 135 12.28 -14.20 7.27
CA LYS A 135 12.31 -15.03 6.05
C LYS A 135 12.50 -14.21 4.79
#